data_AF-A0A316NJ87-F1
#
_entry.id   AF-A0A316NJ87-F1
#
_cell.length_a   1.000
_cell.length_b   1.000
_cell.length_c   1.000
_cell.angle_alpha   90.00
_cell.angle_beta   90.00
_cell.angle_gamma   90.00
#
_symmetry.space_group_name_H-M   'P 1'
#
loop_
_entity.id
_entity.type
_entity.pdbx_description
1 polymer ?
#
loop_
_entity_poly.entity_id
_entity_poly.type
_entity_poly.pdbx_seq_one_letter_code
_entity_poly.pdbx_strand_id
1 'polypeptide(L)'
;MQNTVTKTIKPSDKQLFSGKRNNNLLVFQSIEKKLNKIFADEMDSSDSIFKYVSSNAIHKMALFLSGAKGRACSIGIAGETASGKSTITLDIIDTIEAFANEYCIENAITRINTDDYYYDRSEMVKKAGSFAEFAKHYDLDIPEALELELMKEHIRALLNGKTVWLPKYDMSGTAIRKDNVTRAVPAKIIISEGLFTLTEKVVDAFDFKIYVDVSANIQKERFYKRAAERNLGSSSDEVYNNAASKAKTHIHPTISNADIILSGEADRQAYKKFINKIIDIVKELHYNSILMYS
;
A
#
# COMPACT_ATOMS: atom_id res chain seq x y z
N MET A 1 4.42 49.63 23.76
CA MET A 1 5.78 49.20 24.13
C MET A 1 6.13 47.99 23.28
N GLN A 2 7.17 48.12 22.46
CA GLN A 2 7.77 47.05 21.68
C GLN A 2 8.36 45.98 22.60
N ASN A 3 8.40 44.73 22.12
CA ASN A 3 9.57 43.85 22.28
C ASN A 3 9.41 42.62 21.37
N THR A 4 9.76 42.81 20.09
CA THR A 4 10.04 41.73 19.16
C THR A 4 11.51 41.35 19.35
N VAL A 5 11.79 40.24 20.02
CA VAL A 5 13.15 39.68 20.08
C VAL A 5 13.41 38.95 18.78
N THR A 6 13.91 39.67 17.78
CA THR A 6 14.55 39.11 16.60
C THR A 6 15.83 38.43 17.06
N LYS A 7 15.80 37.10 17.26
CA LYS A 7 17.03 36.31 17.40
C LYS A 7 17.79 36.40 16.08
N THR A 8 18.84 37.22 16.06
CA THR A 8 19.80 37.32 14.97
C THR A 8 20.50 35.97 14.80
N ILE A 9 20.17 35.27 13.72
CA ILE A 9 20.85 34.03 13.31
C ILE A 9 22.33 34.37 13.04
N LYS A 10 23.25 33.74 13.77
CA LYS A 10 24.69 33.97 13.59
C LYS A 10 25.16 33.40 12.24
N PRO A 11 26.16 34.00 11.57
CA PRO A 11 26.68 33.50 10.29
C PRO A 11 27.16 32.04 10.33
N SER A 12 27.62 31.57 11.49
CA SER A 12 28.03 30.17 11.73
C SER A 12 26.89 29.17 11.61
N ASP A 13 25.66 29.56 11.95
CA ASP A 13 24.50 28.68 11.84
C ASP A 13 24.09 28.52 10.36
N LYS A 14 24.16 29.59 9.55
CA LYS A 14 23.89 29.52 8.11
C LYS A 14 24.84 28.57 7.36
N GLN A 15 26.11 28.50 7.76
CA GLN A 15 27.09 27.54 7.19
C GLN A 15 26.81 26.09 7.62
N LEU A 16 26.41 25.84 8.87
CA LEU A 16 26.03 24.50 9.33
C LEU A 16 24.73 24.01 8.65
N PHE A 17 23.75 24.91 8.49
CA PHE A 17 22.49 24.63 7.81
C PHE A 17 22.67 24.45 6.29
N SER A 18 23.56 25.21 5.63
CA SER A 18 23.86 25.02 4.21
C SER A 18 24.65 23.72 3.95
N GLY A 19 25.58 23.36 4.83
CA GLY A 19 26.33 22.10 4.76
C GLY A 19 25.45 20.85 4.89
N LYS A 20 24.51 20.84 5.85
CA LYS A 20 23.52 19.74 5.98
C LYS A 20 22.56 19.66 4.79
N ARG A 21 22.12 20.79 4.23
CA ARG A 21 21.25 20.81 3.05
C ARG A 21 21.95 20.27 1.80
N ASN A 22 23.21 20.65 1.59
CA ASN A 22 24.01 20.18 0.46
C ASN A 22 24.30 18.68 0.56
N ASN A 23 24.62 18.16 1.76
CA ASN A 23 24.80 16.72 1.96
C ASN A 23 23.51 15.93 1.70
N ASN A 24 22.35 16.40 2.18
CA ASN A 24 21.08 15.72 1.92
C ASN A 24 20.73 15.69 0.43
N LEU A 25 21.05 16.76 -0.31
CA LEU A 25 20.85 16.82 -1.77
C LEU A 25 21.74 15.81 -2.51
N LEU A 26 23.02 15.70 -2.13
CA LEU A 26 23.95 14.74 -2.73
C LEU A 26 23.55 13.29 -2.44
N VAL A 27 23.14 12.99 -1.19
CA VAL A 27 22.62 11.67 -0.80
C VAL A 27 21.38 11.32 -1.61
N PHE A 28 20.42 12.23 -1.69
CA PHE A 28 19.22 12.08 -2.51
C PHE A 28 19.55 11.78 -3.98
N GLN A 29 20.40 12.58 -4.63
CA GLN A 29 20.78 12.39 -6.04
C GLN A 29 21.48 11.04 -6.27
N SER A 30 22.33 10.62 -5.33
CA SER A 30 23.00 9.32 -5.39
C SER A 30 22.00 8.16 -5.30
N ILE A 31 21.05 8.24 -4.38
CA ILE A 31 19.98 7.24 -4.23
C ILE A 31 19.10 7.20 -5.48
N GLU A 32 18.67 8.36 -5.98
CA GLU A 32 17.85 8.46 -7.18
C GLU A 32 18.55 7.82 -8.38
N LYS A 33 19.85 8.08 -8.56
CA LYS A 33 20.63 7.44 -9.63
C LYS A 33 20.68 5.91 -9.48
N LYS A 34 20.91 5.39 -8.27
CA LYS A 34 20.93 3.95 -7.99
C LYS A 34 19.56 3.31 -8.25
N LEU A 35 18.49 3.96 -7.79
CA LEU A 35 17.12 3.48 -8.02
C LEU A 35 16.80 3.46 -9.50
N ASN A 36 17.06 4.53 -10.25
CA ASN A 36 16.83 4.53 -11.70
C ASN A 36 17.51 3.34 -12.39
N LYS A 37 18.76 3.02 -12.00
CA LYS A 37 19.45 1.83 -12.51
C LYS A 37 18.74 0.53 -12.12
N ILE A 38 18.42 0.34 -10.84
CA ILE A 38 17.75 -0.88 -10.35
C ILE A 38 16.41 -1.11 -11.05
N PHE A 39 15.60 -0.07 -11.23
CA PHE A 39 14.31 -0.18 -11.91
C PHE A 39 14.47 -0.43 -13.40
N ALA A 40 15.42 0.24 -14.08
CA ALA A 40 15.69 -0.02 -15.49
C ALA A 40 16.13 -1.47 -15.71
N ASP A 41 17.11 -1.94 -14.92
CA ASP A 41 17.63 -3.31 -15.01
C ASP A 41 16.51 -4.35 -14.74
N GLU A 42 15.57 -4.08 -13.83
CA GLU A 42 14.42 -4.97 -13.56
C GLU A 42 13.33 -4.90 -14.64
N MET A 43 13.07 -3.71 -15.20
CA MET A 43 12.08 -3.53 -16.27
C MET A 43 12.53 -4.14 -17.60
N ASP A 44 13.83 -4.16 -17.87
CA ASP A 44 14.42 -4.77 -19.08
C ASP A 44 14.48 -6.31 -19.01
N SER A 45 14.18 -6.91 -17.84
CA SER A 45 14.14 -8.37 -17.69
C SER A 45 12.94 -9.00 -18.38
N SER A 46 13.14 -10.16 -19.02
CA SER A 46 12.08 -10.90 -19.72
C SER A 46 10.95 -11.38 -18.81
N ASP A 47 11.20 -11.47 -17.51
CA ASP A 47 10.30 -11.91 -16.45
C ASP A 47 10.00 -10.80 -15.43
N SER A 48 10.09 -9.54 -15.86
CA SER A 48 9.93 -8.37 -14.99
C SER A 48 8.69 -8.45 -14.10
N ILE A 49 8.85 -8.09 -12.83
CA ILE A 49 7.72 -7.87 -11.92
C ILE A 49 6.93 -6.60 -12.25
N PHE A 50 7.46 -5.72 -13.10
CA PHE A 50 6.85 -4.45 -13.46
C PHE A 50 6.26 -4.48 -14.87
N LYS A 51 5.02 -3.99 -15.01
CA LYS A 51 4.45 -3.61 -16.31
C LYS A 51 4.62 -2.12 -16.59
N TYR A 52 4.76 -1.32 -15.54
CA TYR A 52 4.97 0.13 -15.63
C TYR A 52 5.54 0.69 -14.32
N VAL A 53 6.43 1.66 -14.44
CA VAL A 53 6.90 2.48 -13.31
C VAL A 53 7.04 3.91 -13.79
N SER A 54 6.38 4.85 -13.12
CA SER A 54 6.56 6.27 -13.41
C SER A 54 7.90 6.77 -12.86
N SER A 55 8.55 7.70 -13.56
CA SER A 55 9.75 8.38 -13.07
C SER A 55 9.51 9.10 -11.74
N ASN A 56 8.29 9.63 -11.55
CA ASN A 56 7.86 10.26 -10.32
C ASN A 56 7.82 9.28 -9.13
N ALA A 57 7.49 7.99 -9.35
CA ALA A 57 7.55 6.97 -8.29
C ALA A 57 8.98 6.80 -7.79
N ILE A 58 9.94 6.67 -8.71
CA ILE A 58 11.37 6.52 -8.39
C ILE A 58 11.87 7.75 -7.62
N HIS A 59 11.51 8.94 -8.08
CA HIS A 59 11.84 10.21 -7.42
C HIS A 59 11.29 10.28 -5.97
N LYS A 60 9.98 10.01 -5.79
CA LYS A 60 9.35 9.96 -4.46
C LYS A 60 10.02 8.94 -3.54
N MET A 61 10.45 7.81 -4.08
CA MET A 61 11.14 6.78 -3.31
C MET A 61 12.53 7.25 -2.89
N ALA A 62 13.29 7.90 -3.77
CA ALA A 62 14.57 8.51 -3.41
C ALA A 62 14.40 9.57 -2.31
N LEU A 63 13.37 10.42 -2.38
CA LEU A 63 13.05 11.40 -1.34
C LEU A 63 12.72 10.72 0.00
N PHE A 64 12.01 9.59 -0.02
CA PHE A 64 11.68 8.85 1.19
C PHE A 64 12.92 8.18 1.80
N LEU A 65 13.68 7.41 1.01
CA LEU A 65 14.85 6.66 1.48
C LEU A 65 16.00 7.58 1.94
N SER A 66 16.16 8.76 1.32
CA SER A 66 17.15 9.76 1.76
C SER A 66 16.77 10.49 3.05
N GLY A 67 15.52 10.32 3.54
CA GLY A 67 14.96 11.10 4.63
C GLY A 67 14.54 12.54 4.24
N ALA A 68 14.78 12.97 2.99
CA ALA A 68 14.42 14.30 2.51
C ALA A 68 12.91 14.59 2.56
N LYS A 69 12.08 13.54 2.49
CA LYS A 69 10.62 13.63 2.65
C LYS A 69 10.20 14.11 4.04
N GLY A 70 10.98 13.79 5.08
CA GLY A 70 10.72 14.23 6.46
C GLY A 70 9.48 13.63 7.15
N ARG A 71 8.79 12.67 6.54
CA ARG A 71 7.65 11.96 7.12
C ARG A 71 7.53 10.53 6.62
N ALA A 72 6.69 9.73 7.29
CA ALA A 72 6.27 8.41 6.85
C ALA A 72 5.69 8.43 5.43
N CYS A 73 5.70 7.29 4.75
CA CYS A 73 5.06 7.12 3.45
C CYS A 73 3.81 6.24 3.53
N SER A 74 2.92 6.44 2.58
CA SER A 74 1.69 5.67 2.43
C SER A 74 1.67 4.95 1.07
N ILE A 75 1.29 3.68 1.08
CA ILE A 75 1.24 2.81 -0.09
C ILE A 75 -0.19 2.27 -0.24
N GLY A 76 -0.82 2.54 -1.38
CA GLY A 76 -2.12 2.01 -1.74
C GLY A 76 -1.97 0.97 -2.84
N ILE A 77 -2.44 -0.24 -2.60
CA ILE A 77 -2.37 -1.36 -3.56
C ILE A 77 -3.78 -1.77 -3.97
N ALA A 78 -4.08 -1.64 -5.26
CA ALA A 78 -5.34 -2.10 -5.84
C ALA A 78 -5.11 -3.14 -6.94
N GLY A 79 -6.21 -3.72 -7.41
CA GLY A 79 -6.23 -4.77 -8.41
C GLY A 79 -7.46 -5.62 -8.21
N GLU A 80 -7.97 -6.21 -9.29
CA GLU A 80 -9.18 -7.01 -9.23
C GLU A 80 -9.02 -8.25 -8.33
N THR A 81 -10.13 -8.96 -8.08
CA THR A 81 -10.06 -10.23 -7.36
C THR A 81 -9.12 -11.20 -8.07
N ALA A 82 -8.45 -12.08 -7.31
CA ALA A 82 -7.48 -13.05 -7.82
C ALA A 82 -6.25 -12.50 -8.60
N SER A 83 -6.03 -11.17 -8.64
CA SER A 83 -4.83 -10.54 -9.23
C SER A 83 -3.52 -10.86 -8.54
N GLY A 84 -3.55 -11.21 -7.25
CA GLY A 84 -2.35 -11.45 -6.44
C GLY A 84 -1.98 -10.29 -5.51
N LYS A 85 -2.75 -9.19 -5.50
CA LYS A 85 -2.49 -8.01 -4.65
C LYS A 85 -2.24 -8.33 -3.17
N SER A 86 -3.06 -9.19 -2.56
CA SER A 86 -2.90 -9.54 -1.14
C SER A 86 -1.61 -10.35 -0.91
N THR A 87 -1.28 -11.27 -1.81
CA THR A 87 -0.04 -12.05 -1.73
C THR A 87 1.19 -11.16 -1.85
N ILE A 88 1.21 -10.28 -2.86
CA ILE A 88 2.32 -9.33 -3.08
C ILE A 88 2.44 -8.35 -1.90
N THR A 89 1.32 -7.87 -1.38
CA THR A 89 1.30 -6.99 -0.19
C THR A 89 1.94 -7.68 1.00
N LEU A 90 1.60 -8.96 1.26
CA LEU A 90 2.22 -9.73 2.32
C LEU A 90 3.71 -9.93 2.08
N ASP A 91 4.15 -10.19 0.84
CA ASP A 91 5.59 -10.31 0.55
C ASP A 91 6.36 -9.00 0.78
N ILE A 92 5.76 -7.85 0.47
CA ILE A 92 6.31 -6.53 0.80
C ILE A 92 6.44 -6.38 2.32
N ILE A 93 5.36 -6.69 3.06
CA ILE A 93 5.31 -6.56 4.52
C ILE A 93 6.35 -7.48 5.16
N ASP A 94 6.32 -8.77 4.84
CA ASP A 94 7.19 -9.79 5.43
C ASP A 94 8.66 -9.46 5.20
N THR A 95 9.02 -8.99 4.00
CA THR A 95 10.41 -8.67 3.65
C THR A 95 10.90 -7.44 4.42
N ILE A 96 10.07 -6.41 4.56
CA ILE A 96 10.41 -5.19 5.31
C ILE A 96 10.43 -5.46 6.82
N GLU A 97 9.48 -6.23 7.35
CA GLU A 97 9.44 -6.61 8.76
C GLU A 97 10.63 -7.50 9.13
N ALA A 98 11.07 -8.41 8.26
CA ALA A 98 12.29 -9.20 8.47
C ALA A 98 13.52 -8.30 8.62
N PHE A 99 13.68 -7.31 7.73
CA PHE A 99 14.73 -6.31 7.85
C PHE A 99 14.57 -5.44 9.11
N ALA A 100 13.36 -4.99 9.43
CA ALA A 100 13.11 -4.19 10.62
C ALA A 100 13.50 -4.95 11.90
N ASN A 101 13.18 -6.24 11.97
CA ASN A 101 13.57 -7.10 13.09
C ASN A 101 15.09 -7.27 13.18
N GLU A 102 15.79 -7.49 12.06
CA GLU A 102 17.25 -7.59 12.00
C GLU A 102 17.95 -6.34 12.56
N TYR A 103 17.41 -5.14 12.28
CA TYR A 103 17.99 -3.85 12.69
C TYR A 103 17.25 -3.16 13.85
N CYS A 104 16.39 -3.89 14.57
CA CYS A 104 15.63 -3.37 15.72
C CYS A 104 14.84 -2.07 15.41
N ILE A 105 14.24 -1.98 14.23
CA ILE A 105 13.41 -0.86 13.80
C ILE A 105 11.98 -1.07 14.28
N GLU A 106 11.57 -0.30 15.29
CA GLU A 106 10.19 -0.34 15.77
C GLU A 106 9.20 0.30 14.79
N ASN A 107 7.99 -0.28 14.70
CA ASN A 107 6.87 0.22 13.90
C ASN A 107 7.27 0.53 12.45
N ALA A 108 7.92 -0.43 11.78
CA ALA A 108 8.31 -0.28 10.39
C ALA A 108 7.07 -0.16 9.49
N ILE A 109 6.07 -1.04 9.69
CA ILE A 109 4.84 -1.05 8.92
C ILE A 109 3.60 -0.96 9.81
N THR A 110 2.59 -0.24 9.34
CA THR A 110 1.21 -0.37 9.80
C THR A 110 0.32 -0.70 8.61
N ARG A 111 -0.33 -1.87 8.66
CA ARG A 111 -1.27 -2.30 7.62
C ARG A 111 -2.69 -1.85 7.96
N ILE A 112 -3.35 -1.25 6.98
CA ILE A 112 -4.78 -0.98 6.99
C ILE A 112 -5.42 -1.92 5.97
N ASN A 113 -6.36 -2.74 6.40
CA ASN A 113 -7.10 -3.61 5.49
C ASN A 113 -8.35 -2.87 5.00
N THR A 114 -8.46 -2.63 3.69
CA THR A 114 -9.60 -1.90 3.10
C THR A 114 -10.92 -2.63 3.38
N ASP A 115 -10.93 -3.95 3.39
CA ASP A 115 -12.14 -4.74 3.62
C ASP A 115 -12.71 -4.56 5.05
N ASP A 116 -11.93 -4.07 6.01
CA ASP A 116 -12.45 -3.77 7.36
C ASP A 116 -13.35 -2.51 7.38
N TYR A 117 -13.43 -1.75 6.28
CA TYR A 117 -14.22 -0.52 6.16
C TYR A 117 -15.57 -0.70 5.49
N TYR A 118 -16.02 -1.93 5.19
CA TYR A 118 -17.42 -2.14 4.83
C TYR A 118 -18.35 -1.57 5.90
N TYR A 119 -19.45 -0.95 5.49
CA TYR A 119 -20.45 -0.51 6.46
C TYR A 119 -21.13 -1.71 7.15
N ASP A 120 -21.52 -1.54 8.42
CA ASP A 120 -22.39 -2.52 9.07
C ASP A 120 -23.74 -2.62 8.33
N ARG A 121 -24.10 -3.84 7.94
CA ARG A 121 -25.37 -4.17 7.31
C ARG A 121 -26.05 -5.36 7.98
N SER A 122 -25.61 -5.73 9.17
CA SER A 122 -26.08 -6.91 9.90
C SER A 122 -27.59 -6.87 10.17
N GLU A 123 -28.15 -5.70 10.50
CA GLU A 123 -29.60 -5.53 10.66
C GLU A 123 -30.37 -5.69 9.34
N MET A 124 -29.78 -5.32 8.21
CA MET A 124 -30.40 -5.54 6.89
C MET A 124 -30.36 -7.02 6.51
N VAL A 125 -29.25 -7.71 6.80
CA VAL A 125 -29.13 -9.16 6.64
C VAL A 125 -30.17 -9.90 7.48
N LYS A 126 -30.33 -9.51 8.76
CA LYS A 126 -31.38 -10.09 9.64
C LYS A 126 -32.78 -9.88 9.09
N LYS A 127 -33.10 -8.67 8.59
CA LYS A 127 -34.41 -8.36 7.99
C LYS A 127 -34.68 -9.14 6.70
N ALA A 128 -33.66 -9.38 5.88
CA ALA A 128 -33.77 -10.20 4.68
C ALA A 128 -33.88 -11.71 4.98
N GLY A 129 -33.59 -12.13 6.22
CA GLY A 129 -33.62 -13.53 6.67
C GLY A 129 -32.37 -14.33 6.33
N SER A 130 -31.55 -13.89 5.37
CA SER A 130 -30.24 -14.46 5.07
C SER A 130 -29.34 -13.47 4.32
N PHE A 131 -28.03 -13.73 4.30
CA PHE A 131 -27.09 -12.94 3.50
C PHE A 131 -27.37 -13.04 1.99
N ALA A 132 -27.77 -14.23 1.53
CA ALA A 132 -28.09 -14.45 0.12
C ALA A 132 -29.27 -13.60 -0.35
N GLU A 133 -30.35 -13.50 0.43
CA GLU A 133 -31.47 -12.62 0.10
C GLU A 133 -31.10 -11.13 0.20
N PHE A 134 -30.28 -10.75 1.18
CA PHE A 134 -29.76 -9.38 1.29
C PHE A 134 -28.93 -8.97 0.06
N ALA A 135 -28.02 -9.83 -0.38
CA ALA A 135 -27.10 -9.57 -1.48
C ALA A 135 -27.80 -9.41 -2.85
N LYS A 136 -29.04 -9.87 -3.00
CA LYS A 136 -29.85 -9.60 -4.21
C LYS A 136 -30.27 -8.14 -4.34
N HIS A 137 -30.29 -7.40 -3.24
CA HIS A 137 -30.80 -6.03 -3.17
C HIS A 137 -29.77 -5.02 -2.68
N TYR A 138 -28.59 -5.48 -2.25
CA TYR A 138 -27.50 -4.65 -1.80
C TYR A 138 -26.19 -5.11 -2.43
N ASP A 139 -25.54 -4.20 -3.14
CA ASP A 139 -24.28 -4.47 -3.80
C ASP A 139 -23.09 -4.18 -2.89
N LEU A 140 -22.30 -5.20 -2.57
CA LEU A 140 -21.09 -5.08 -1.78
C LEU A 140 -19.86 -4.81 -2.66
N ASP A 141 -19.93 -5.03 -3.97
CA ASP A 141 -18.80 -4.92 -4.89
C ASP A 141 -18.70 -3.52 -5.52
N ILE A 142 -19.06 -2.48 -4.75
CA ILE A 142 -18.99 -1.07 -5.15
C ILE A 142 -18.29 -0.21 -4.09
N PRO A 143 -17.62 0.89 -4.48
CA PRO A 143 -16.95 1.78 -3.52
C PRO A 143 -17.87 2.37 -2.45
N GLU A 144 -19.18 2.50 -2.72
CA GLU A 144 -20.20 3.01 -1.79
C GLU A 144 -20.51 2.05 -0.65
N ALA A 145 -20.17 0.77 -0.79
CA ALA A 145 -20.35 -0.21 0.28
C ALA A 145 -19.31 -0.03 1.40
N LEU A 146 -18.26 0.76 1.19
CA LEU A 146 -17.17 1.00 2.13
C LEU A 146 -17.12 2.47 2.58
N GLU A 147 -16.73 2.68 3.83
CA GLU A 147 -16.48 3.98 4.43
C GLU A 147 -15.05 4.46 4.10
N LEU A 148 -14.75 4.63 2.81
CA LEU A 148 -13.40 4.95 2.31
C LEU A 148 -12.89 6.33 2.78
N GLU A 149 -13.78 7.28 3.07
CA GLU A 149 -13.39 8.58 3.65
C GLU A 149 -12.87 8.42 5.08
N LEU A 150 -13.46 7.54 5.91
CA LEU A 150 -12.90 7.23 7.24
C LEU A 150 -11.52 6.57 7.10
N MET A 151 -11.37 5.66 6.14
CA MET A 151 -10.08 5.04 5.85
C MET A 151 -9.00 6.07 5.49
N LYS A 152 -9.36 7.05 4.64
CA LYS A 152 -8.51 8.18 4.28
C LYS A 152 -8.14 9.03 5.50
N GLU A 153 -9.09 9.33 6.37
CA GLU A 153 -8.84 10.05 7.63
C GLU A 153 -7.86 9.28 8.52
N HIS A 154 -8.04 7.97 8.67
CA HIS A 154 -7.13 7.11 9.44
C HIS A 154 -5.71 7.09 8.86
N ILE A 155 -5.55 6.94 7.55
CA ILE A 155 -4.24 7.01 6.88
C ILE A 155 -3.56 8.37 7.15
N ARG A 156 -4.31 9.46 6.99
CA ARG A 156 -3.80 10.82 7.23
C ARG A 156 -3.43 11.05 8.69
N ALA A 157 -4.21 10.53 9.63
CA ALA A 157 -3.90 10.62 11.06
C ALA A 157 -2.59 9.90 11.38
N LEU A 158 -2.41 8.68 10.88
CA LEU A 158 -1.17 7.92 11.06
C LEU A 158 0.05 8.61 10.43
N LEU A 159 -0.09 9.15 9.22
CA LEU A 159 0.97 9.93 8.56
C LEU A 159 1.36 11.18 9.36
N ASN A 160 0.44 11.73 10.16
CA ASN A 160 0.66 12.87 11.05
C ASN A 160 1.06 12.46 12.48
N GLY A 161 1.43 11.21 12.70
CA GLY A 161 1.90 10.73 14.00
C GLY A 161 0.80 10.51 15.03
N LYS A 162 -0.46 10.36 14.61
CA LYS A 162 -1.60 10.09 15.50
C LYS A 162 -2.01 8.62 15.44
N THR A 163 -2.14 7.98 16.60
CA THR A 163 -2.73 6.63 16.74
C THR A 163 -4.22 6.68 16.42
N VAL A 164 -4.72 5.63 15.77
CA VAL A 164 -6.15 5.45 15.45
C VAL A 164 -6.64 4.07 15.86
N TRP A 165 -7.95 3.89 15.91
CA TRP A 165 -8.58 2.60 16.17
C TRP A 165 -9.35 2.16 14.94
N LEU A 166 -8.85 1.12 14.27
CA LEU A 166 -9.42 0.61 13.04
C LEU A 166 -10.67 -0.24 13.32
N PRO A 167 -11.68 -0.20 12.43
CA PRO A 167 -12.79 -1.14 12.49
C PRO A 167 -12.34 -2.57 12.18
N LYS A 168 -13.23 -3.53 12.42
CA LYS A 168 -13.11 -4.92 11.97
C LYS A 168 -14.42 -5.36 11.35
N TYR A 169 -14.37 -5.88 10.12
CA TYR A 169 -15.54 -6.39 9.43
C TYR A 169 -15.53 -7.91 9.35
N ASP A 170 -16.70 -8.51 9.54
CA ASP A 170 -16.89 -9.95 9.46
C ASP A 170 -17.27 -10.39 8.03
N MET A 171 -16.27 -10.95 7.34
CA MET A 171 -16.39 -11.46 5.97
C MET A 171 -17.07 -12.84 5.87
N SER A 172 -17.60 -13.39 6.97
CA SER A 172 -18.31 -14.69 6.96
C SER A 172 -19.75 -14.62 6.43
N GLY A 173 -20.20 -13.43 6.00
CA GLY A 173 -21.57 -13.20 5.50
C GLY A 173 -22.55 -12.71 6.55
N THR A 174 -22.09 -12.34 7.75
CA THR A 174 -22.94 -11.67 8.75
C THR A 174 -23.14 -10.19 8.46
N ALA A 175 -22.22 -9.59 7.69
CA ALA A 175 -22.11 -8.16 7.42
C ALA A 175 -22.01 -7.29 8.69
N ILE A 176 -21.46 -7.86 9.76
CA ILE A 176 -21.22 -7.16 11.02
C ILE A 176 -19.92 -6.35 10.89
N ARG A 177 -19.95 -5.08 11.31
CA ARG A 177 -18.76 -4.28 11.56
C ARG A 177 -18.68 -3.92 13.04
N LYS A 178 -17.50 -4.05 13.61
CA LYS A 178 -17.18 -3.54 14.93
C LYS A 178 -16.21 -2.37 14.81
N ASP A 179 -16.58 -1.23 15.34
CA ASP A 179 -15.71 -0.05 15.37
C ASP A 179 -14.71 -0.14 16.52
N ASN A 180 -13.60 0.60 16.36
CA ASN A 180 -12.56 0.77 17.37
C ASN A 180 -11.93 -0.53 17.92
N VAL A 181 -11.68 -1.51 17.05
CA VAL A 181 -11.21 -2.85 17.46
C VAL A 181 -9.69 -2.93 17.49
N THR A 182 -9.02 -2.49 16.41
CA THR A 182 -7.58 -2.70 16.24
C THR A 182 -6.84 -1.40 16.45
N ARG A 183 -5.97 -1.33 17.47
CA ARG A 183 -5.11 -0.16 17.68
C ARG A 183 -4.04 -0.11 16.60
N ALA A 184 -4.05 0.93 15.78
CA ALA A 184 -3.01 1.19 14.77
C ALA A 184 -2.17 2.39 15.20
N VAL A 185 -0.85 2.19 15.26
CA VAL A 185 0.12 3.21 15.67
C VAL A 185 0.83 3.80 14.45
N PRO A 186 1.34 5.04 14.51
CA PRO A 186 2.16 5.59 13.45
C PRO A 186 3.37 4.70 13.15
N ALA A 187 3.65 4.49 11.87
CA ALA A 187 4.77 3.68 11.38
C ALA A 187 5.57 4.42 10.30
N LYS A 188 6.74 3.89 9.92
CA LYS A 188 7.53 4.44 8.80
C LYS A 188 6.78 4.30 7.47
N ILE A 189 6.03 3.21 7.31
CA ILE A 189 5.24 2.88 6.13
C ILE A 189 3.81 2.53 6.57
N ILE A 190 2.82 3.18 5.99
CA ILE A 190 1.41 2.81 6.11
C ILE A 190 1.01 2.15 4.80
N ILE A 191 0.56 0.91 4.85
CA ILE A 191 0.23 0.13 3.65
C ILE A 191 -1.23 -0.29 3.70
N SER A 192 -1.91 -0.20 2.57
CA SER A 192 -3.27 -0.69 2.42
C SER A 192 -3.43 -1.43 1.11
N GLU A 193 -4.17 -2.54 1.15
CA GLU A 193 -4.58 -3.26 -0.06
C GLU A 193 -6.08 -3.53 -0.09
N GLY A 194 -6.66 -3.50 -1.29
CA GLY A 194 -8.10 -3.69 -1.45
C GLY A 194 -8.56 -3.44 -2.89
N LEU A 195 -9.80 -3.81 -3.21
CA LEU A 195 -10.35 -3.57 -4.56
C LEU A 195 -10.43 -2.07 -4.88
N PHE A 196 -10.78 -1.25 -3.88
CA PHE A 196 -11.13 0.17 -4.07
C PHE A 196 -10.08 1.15 -3.53
N THR A 197 -8.87 0.67 -3.20
CA THR A 197 -7.79 1.47 -2.60
C THR A 197 -7.27 2.59 -3.52
N LEU A 198 -7.51 2.50 -4.83
CA LEU A 198 -7.12 3.54 -5.81
C LEU A 198 -8.31 4.30 -6.39
N THR A 199 -9.47 4.25 -5.74
CA THR A 199 -10.64 5.07 -6.13
C THR A 199 -10.48 6.52 -5.66
N GLU A 200 -11.21 7.44 -6.29
CA GLU A 200 -11.16 8.88 -6.01
C GLU A 200 -11.42 9.23 -4.53
N LYS A 201 -12.16 8.39 -3.80
CA LYS A 201 -12.48 8.58 -2.38
C LYS A 201 -11.25 8.53 -1.47
N VAL A 202 -10.22 7.76 -1.83
CA VAL A 202 -9.07 7.49 -0.92
C VAL A 202 -7.71 7.62 -1.60
N VAL A 203 -7.65 7.67 -2.93
CA VAL A 203 -6.39 7.66 -3.69
C VAL A 203 -5.43 8.80 -3.33
N ASP A 204 -5.96 9.96 -2.96
CA ASP A 204 -5.19 11.15 -2.52
C ASP A 204 -4.61 11.01 -1.10
N ALA A 205 -4.92 9.93 -0.38
CA ALA A 205 -4.29 9.57 0.88
C ALA A 205 -2.92 8.89 0.69
N PHE A 206 -2.61 8.40 -0.52
CA PHE A 206 -1.43 7.59 -0.80
C PHE A 206 -0.31 8.33 -1.54
N ASP A 207 0.93 8.12 -1.08
CA ASP A 207 2.14 8.61 -1.73
C ASP A 207 2.52 7.78 -2.96
N PHE A 208 2.43 6.45 -2.81
CA PHE A 208 2.68 5.45 -3.84
C PHE A 208 1.40 4.68 -4.16
N LYS A 209 0.99 4.70 -5.42
CA LYS A 209 -0.20 4.03 -5.91
C LYS A 209 0.22 2.87 -6.78
N ILE A 210 -0.10 1.66 -6.35
CA ILE A 210 0.32 0.42 -7.01
C ILE A 210 -0.92 -0.32 -7.51
N TYR A 211 -0.95 -0.64 -8.79
CA TYR A 211 -1.98 -1.51 -9.37
C TYR A 211 -1.36 -2.87 -9.71
N VAL A 212 -2.00 -3.96 -9.29
CA VAL A 212 -1.58 -5.32 -9.64
C VAL A 212 -2.42 -5.81 -10.81
N ASP A 213 -1.77 -5.95 -11.95
CA ASP A 213 -2.39 -6.34 -13.21
C ASP A 213 -2.12 -7.80 -13.55
N VAL A 214 -3.14 -8.51 -14.04
CA VAL A 214 -3.11 -9.94 -14.33
C VAL A 214 -3.92 -10.19 -15.60
N SER A 215 -3.52 -11.17 -16.41
CA SER A 215 -4.31 -11.59 -17.56
C SER A 215 -5.60 -12.27 -17.10
N ALA A 216 -6.65 -12.08 -17.90
CA ALA A 216 -7.97 -12.65 -17.64
C ALA A 216 -7.93 -14.18 -17.47
N ASN A 217 -7.07 -14.89 -18.21
CA ASN A 217 -6.96 -16.34 -18.12
C ASN A 217 -6.42 -16.80 -16.75
N ILE A 218 -5.31 -16.21 -16.30
CA ILE A 218 -4.70 -16.54 -15.01
C ILE A 218 -5.58 -16.09 -13.85
N GLN A 219 -6.20 -14.91 -13.97
CA GLN A 219 -7.16 -14.42 -12.99
C GLN A 219 -8.32 -15.39 -12.83
N LYS A 220 -8.90 -15.84 -13.95
CA LYS A 220 -10.02 -16.78 -13.97
C LYS A 220 -9.62 -18.09 -13.31
N GLU A 221 -8.52 -18.69 -13.71
CA GLU A 221 -8.00 -19.92 -13.11
C GLU A 221 -7.86 -19.81 -11.58
N ARG A 222 -7.20 -18.74 -11.10
CA ARG A 222 -7.00 -18.49 -9.67
C ARG A 222 -8.33 -18.26 -8.94
N PHE A 223 -9.28 -17.59 -9.57
CA PHE A 223 -10.61 -17.37 -9.02
C PHE A 223 -11.33 -18.71 -8.80
N TYR A 224 -11.42 -19.57 -9.82
CA TYR A 224 -12.13 -20.85 -9.71
C TYR A 224 -11.44 -21.81 -8.75
N LYS A 225 -10.10 -21.80 -8.69
CA LYS A 225 -9.36 -22.55 -7.66
C LYS A 225 -9.76 -22.12 -6.25
N ARG A 226 -9.79 -20.81 -5.98
CA ARG A 226 -10.24 -20.26 -4.69
C ARG A 226 -11.72 -20.53 -4.42
N ALA A 227 -12.56 -20.53 -5.46
CA ALA A 227 -13.97 -20.81 -5.33
C ALA A 227 -14.22 -22.28 -4.95
N ALA A 228 -13.42 -23.21 -5.48
CA ALA A 228 -13.42 -24.61 -5.07
C ALA A 228 -12.95 -24.79 -3.61
N GLU A 229 -11.86 -24.12 -3.21
CA GLU A 229 -11.37 -24.12 -1.81
C GLU A 229 -12.42 -23.61 -0.81
N ARG A 230 -13.32 -22.74 -1.28
CA ARG A 230 -14.43 -22.16 -0.49
C ARG A 230 -15.77 -22.87 -0.66
N ASN A 231 -15.81 -23.98 -1.40
CA ASN A 231 -17.02 -24.77 -1.67
C ASN A 231 -18.19 -23.96 -2.27
N LEU A 232 -17.93 -23.00 -3.17
CA LEU A 232 -19.00 -22.23 -3.83
C LEU A 232 -19.87 -23.06 -4.78
N GLY A 233 -19.41 -24.24 -5.21
CA GLY A 233 -20.17 -25.14 -6.08
C GLY A 233 -20.63 -24.48 -7.38
N SER A 234 -21.89 -24.71 -7.75
CA SER A 234 -22.50 -24.24 -9.00
C SER A 234 -22.66 -22.72 -9.11
N SER A 235 -22.53 -21.98 -8.00
CA SER A 235 -22.62 -20.51 -8.01
C SER A 235 -21.33 -19.82 -8.45
N SER A 236 -20.24 -20.57 -8.66
CA SER A 236 -18.92 -20.00 -9.01
C SER A 236 -18.95 -19.15 -10.28
N ASP A 237 -19.68 -19.56 -11.33
CA ASP A 237 -19.80 -18.81 -12.58
C ASP A 237 -20.54 -17.47 -12.39
N GLU A 238 -21.63 -17.47 -11.64
CA GLU A 238 -22.42 -16.26 -11.37
C GLU A 238 -21.58 -15.25 -10.58
N VAL A 239 -20.90 -15.71 -9.52
CA VAL A 239 -20.03 -14.86 -8.70
C VAL A 239 -18.86 -14.33 -9.51
N TYR A 240 -18.25 -15.15 -10.38
CA TYR A 240 -17.20 -14.71 -11.28
C TYR A 240 -17.68 -13.59 -12.22
N ASN A 241 -18.81 -13.81 -12.90
CA ASN A 241 -19.36 -12.85 -13.86
C ASN A 241 -19.75 -11.54 -13.18
N ASN A 242 -20.34 -11.58 -11.98
CA ASN A 242 -20.62 -10.39 -11.20
C ASN A 242 -19.32 -9.66 -10.85
N ALA A 243 -18.34 -10.35 -10.24
CA ALA A 243 -17.08 -9.76 -9.85
C ALA A 243 -16.32 -9.14 -11.04
N ALA A 244 -16.29 -9.80 -12.20
CA ALA A 244 -15.66 -9.31 -13.41
C ALA A 244 -16.36 -8.06 -13.97
N SER A 245 -17.71 -8.04 -13.96
CA SER A 245 -18.51 -6.88 -14.37
C SER A 245 -18.26 -5.67 -13.47
N LYS A 246 -18.21 -5.88 -12.14
CA LYS A 246 -17.92 -4.85 -11.15
C LYS A 246 -16.48 -4.35 -11.27
N ALA A 247 -15.52 -5.25 -11.47
CA ALA A 247 -14.12 -4.90 -11.68
C ALA A 247 -13.94 -3.98 -12.89
N LYS A 248 -14.60 -4.28 -14.02
CA LYS A 248 -14.56 -3.44 -15.22
C LYS A 248 -15.01 -2.01 -14.98
N THR A 249 -15.98 -1.81 -14.09
CA THR A 249 -16.59 -0.51 -13.82
C THR A 249 -15.86 0.27 -12.73
N HIS A 250 -15.45 -0.41 -11.65
CA HIS A 250 -14.99 0.26 -10.42
C HIS A 250 -13.50 0.06 -10.11
N ILE A 251 -12.84 -0.92 -10.73
CA ILE A 251 -11.45 -1.29 -10.41
C ILE A 251 -10.53 -0.99 -11.58
N HIS A 252 -10.81 -1.52 -12.77
CA HIS A 252 -9.94 -1.36 -13.95
C HIS A 252 -9.63 0.11 -14.27
N PRO A 253 -10.59 1.07 -14.21
CA PRO A 253 -10.28 2.48 -14.47
C PRO A 253 -9.24 3.08 -13.51
N THR A 254 -9.13 2.54 -12.28
CA THR A 254 -8.20 3.04 -11.26
C THR A 254 -6.73 2.80 -11.61
N ILE A 255 -6.42 1.97 -12.62
CA ILE A 255 -5.05 1.79 -13.13
C ILE A 255 -4.43 3.10 -13.60
N SER A 256 -5.26 4.04 -14.09
CA SER A 256 -4.83 5.38 -14.51
C SER A 256 -4.27 6.23 -13.37
N ASN A 257 -4.61 5.90 -12.12
CA ASN A 257 -4.08 6.55 -10.92
C ASN A 257 -2.75 5.95 -10.45
N ALA A 258 -2.29 4.85 -11.04
CA ALA A 258 -1.14 4.10 -10.54
C ALA A 258 0.19 4.80 -10.88
N ASP A 259 1.05 4.94 -9.87
CA ASP A 259 2.44 5.33 -10.04
C ASP A 259 3.30 4.12 -10.52
N ILE A 260 2.85 2.90 -10.21
CA ILE A 260 3.50 1.60 -10.47
C ILE A 260 2.44 0.56 -10.85
N ILE A 261 2.68 -0.23 -11.91
CA ILE A 261 1.88 -1.40 -12.26
C ILE A 261 2.74 -2.65 -12.11
N LEU A 262 2.33 -3.56 -11.21
CA LEU A 262 2.99 -4.84 -10.97
C LEU A 262 2.33 -5.96 -11.79
N SER A 263 3.13 -6.92 -12.23
CA SER A 263 2.65 -8.12 -12.92
C SER A 263 2.23 -9.19 -11.91
N GLY A 264 0.93 -9.35 -11.69
CA GLY A 264 0.38 -10.41 -10.82
C GLY A 264 0.74 -11.84 -11.22
N GLU A 265 1.39 -12.03 -12.36
CA GLU A 265 1.85 -13.31 -12.92
C GLU A 265 3.33 -13.60 -12.66
N ALA A 266 4.12 -12.59 -12.26
CA ALA A 266 5.55 -12.77 -12.02
C ALA A 266 5.84 -13.72 -10.85
N ASP A 267 7.04 -14.32 -10.86
CA ASP A 267 7.48 -15.21 -9.78
C ASP A 267 7.46 -14.45 -8.44
N ARG A 268 6.82 -15.07 -7.45
CA ARG A 268 6.71 -14.56 -6.09
C ARG A 268 8.09 -14.23 -5.50
N GLN A 269 9.12 -15.04 -5.81
CA GLN A 269 10.48 -14.79 -5.33
C GLN A 269 11.12 -13.55 -5.94
N ALA A 270 10.74 -13.17 -7.17
CA ALA A 270 11.29 -11.99 -7.83
C ALA A 270 10.90 -10.71 -7.09
N TYR A 271 9.68 -10.62 -6.56
CA TYR A 271 9.26 -9.51 -5.70
C TYR A 271 10.18 -9.34 -4.48
N LYS A 272 10.42 -10.42 -3.73
CA LYS A 272 11.30 -10.38 -2.55
C LYS A 272 12.73 -10.00 -2.93
N LYS A 273 13.27 -10.54 -4.03
CA LYS A 273 14.59 -10.17 -4.54
C LYS A 273 14.66 -8.68 -4.87
N PHE A 274 13.66 -8.14 -5.55
CA PHE A 274 13.60 -6.72 -5.87
C PHE A 274 13.54 -5.84 -4.61
N ILE A 275 12.66 -6.16 -3.66
CA ILE A 275 12.54 -5.42 -2.39
C ILE A 275 13.87 -5.43 -1.63
N ASN A 276 14.60 -6.56 -1.63
CA ASN A 276 15.91 -6.64 -1.01
C ASN A 276 16.94 -5.72 -1.69
N LYS A 277 16.94 -5.58 -3.02
CA LYS A 277 17.79 -4.58 -3.72
C LYS A 277 17.53 -3.15 -3.21
N ILE A 278 16.28 -2.83 -2.87
CA ILE A 278 15.91 -1.52 -2.31
C ILE A 278 16.35 -1.41 -0.84
N ILE A 279 16.20 -2.47 -0.05
CA ILE A 279 16.68 -2.54 1.33
C ILE A 279 18.20 -2.41 1.39
N ASP A 280 18.94 -2.96 0.43
CA ASP A 280 20.40 -2.85 0.37
C ASP A 280 20.86 -1.38 0.26
N ILE A 281 20.10 -0.53 -0.45
CA ILE A 281 20.34 0.92 -0.44
C ILE A 281 20.17 1.48 0.98
N VAL A 282 19.15 1.07 1.71
CA VAL A 282 18.93 1.51 3.11
C VAL A 282 20.07 1.03 4.01
N LYS A 283 20.54 -0.22 3.82
CA LYS A 283 21.71 -0.79 4.51
C LYS A 283 22.96 0.03 4.26
N GLU A 284 23.24 0.35 3.00
CA GLU A 284 24.38 1.18 2.61
C GLU A 284 24.36 2.58 3.24
N LEU A 285 23.19 3.20 3.33
CA LEU A 285 23.03 4.56 3.84
C LEU A 285 23.14 4.65 5.36
N HIS A 286 22.61 3.67 6.08
CA HIS A 286 22.38 3.78 7.52
C HIS A 286 23.21 2.81 8.36
N TYR A 287 23.73 1.73 7.76
CA TYR A 287 24.28 0.60 8.52
C TYR A 287 25.66 0.13 8.03
N ASN A 288 26.10 0.45 6.81
CA ASN A 288 27.43 0.04 6.32
C ASN A 288 28.61 0.74 7.01
N SER A 289 28.38 1.79 7.81
CA SER A 289 29.40 2.37 8.70
C SER A 289 29.64 1.57 9.99
N ILE A 290 28.82 0.54 10.28
CA ILE A 290 28.89 -0.27 11.50
C ILE A 290 29.84 -1.48 11.33
N LEU A 291 30.13 -1.91 10.10
CA LEU A 291 31.01 -3.06 9.80
C LEU A 291 32.50 -2.73 9.66
N MET A 292 32.92 -1.46 9.82
CA MET A 292 34.35 -1.09 9.81
C MET A 292 34.98 -1.00 11.21
N TYR A 293 34.24 -1.31 12.27
CA TYR A 293 34.72 -1.27 13.66
C TYR A 293 34.40 -2.52 14.50
N SER A 294 34.00 -3.61 13.85
CA SER A 294 33.89 -4.96 14.46
C SER A 294 35.02 -5.84 13.96
#